data_AF-A0A1C4TQZ6-F1
#
_entry.id   AF-A0A1C4TQZ6-F1
#
_cell.length_a   1.000
_cell.length_b   1.000
_cell.length_c   1.000
_cell.angle_alpha   90.00
_cell.angle_beta   90.00
_cell.angle_gamma   90.00
#
_symmetry.space_group_name_H-M   'P 1'
#
loop_
_entity.id
_entity.type
_entity.pdbx_description
1 polymer ?
#
loop_
_entity_poly.entity_id
_entity_poly.type
_entity_poly.pdbx_seq_one_letter_code
_entity_poly.pdbx_strand_id
1 'polypeptide(L)'
;MIDSGRRLVVFAEKADGPAPWYRNFYRYGMETPFAFRSPSEMTCAPHRGGTGKQLFLLNHFITNAGGSRLDAGRVNARDWVLERTRACETERGSPVTFIAVDYTTIGDALGAVNELNSRRTQGD
;
A
#
# COMPACT_ATOMS: atom_id res chain seq x y z
N MET A 1 4.77 -2.14 -22.63
CA MET A 1 5.77 -2.69 -21.67
C MET A 1 6.81 -3.53 -22.37
N ILE A 2 6.39 -4.56 -23.13
CA ILE A 2 7.31 -5.38 -23.95
C ILE A 2 7.92 -4.54 -25.07
N ASP A 3 7.09 -3.90 -25.90
CA ASP A 3 7.58 -3.07 -27.02
C ASP A 3 8.39 -1.84 -26.57
N SER A 4 8.16 -1.39 -25.33
CA SER A 4 8.87 -0.26 -24.73
C SER A 4 10.12 -0.68 -23.95
N GLY A 5 10.47 -1.97 -23.91
CA GLY A 5 11.60 -2.49 -23.12
C GLY A 5 11.50 -2.25 -21.60
N ARG A 6 10.31 -1.94 -21.08
CA ARG A 6 10.13 -1.57 -19.67
C ARG A 6 10.19 -2.83 -18.81
N ARG A 7 11.16 -2.87 -17.90
CA ARG A 7 11.33 -3.97 -16.94
C ARG A 7 10.15 -4.00 -15.97
N LEU A 8 9.63 -5.20 -15.73
CA LEU A 8 8.54 -5.46 -14.78
C LEU A 8 9.06 -6.31 -13.63
N VAL A 9 8.63 -5.99 -12.42
CA VAL A 9 8.82 -6.82 -11.23
C VAL A 9 7.44 -7.35 -10.84
N VAL A 10 7.31 -8.67 -10.74
CA VAL A 10 6.03 -9.35 -10.46
C VAL A 10 6.20 -10.21 -9.22
N PHE A 11 5.27 -10.07 -8.29
CA PHE A 11 5.24 -10.86 -7.06
C PHE A 11 3.92 -11.62 -6.90
N ALA A 12 3.99 -12.78 -6.26
CA ALA A 12 2.83 -13.52 -5.80
C ALA A 12 2.61 -13.28 -4.30
N GLU A 13 1.38 -13.25 -3.82
CA GLU A 13 1.11 -13.02 -2.39
C GLU A 13 0.76 -14.27 -1.58
N LYS A 14 0.59 -15.44 -2.23
CA LYS A 14 0.24 -16.69 -1.55
C LYS A 14 1.37 -17.73 -1.52
N ALA A 15 2.01 -17.96 -2.66
CA ALA A 15 3.13 -18.88 -2.81
C ALA A 15 4.14 -18.28 -3.79
N ASP A 16 5.30 -18.91 -3.99
CA ASP A 16 6.08 -18.64 -5.20
C ASP A 16 5.31 -19.14 -6.43
N GLY A 17 5.54 -18.51 -7.58
CA GLY A 17 5.04 -19.00 -8.84
C GLY A 17 5.92 -20.11 -9.45
N PRO A 18 5.46 -20.73 -10.54
CA PRO A 18 6.20 -21.82 -11.19
C PRO A 18 7.51 -21.36 -11.85
N ALA A 19 7.64 -20.06 -12.16
CA ALA A 19 8.86 -19.52 -12.76
C ALA A 19 9.85 -19.02 -11.68
N PRO A 20 11.17 -19.29 -11.80
CA PRO A 20 12.15 -18.89 -10.79
C PRO A 20 12.26 -17.39 -10.50
N TRP A 21 11.78 -16.53 -11.40
CA TRP A 21 11.73 -15.08 -11.19
C TRP A 21 10.44 -14.61 -10.51
N TYR A 22 9.38 -15.44 -10.50
CA TYR A 22 8.08 -15.09 -9.95
C TYR A 22 8.02 -15.45 -8.46
N ARG A 23 8.59 -14.58 -7.63
CA ARG A 23 8.76 -14.84 -6.19
C ARG A 23 7.63 -14.29 -5.34
N ASN A 24 7.47 -14.89 -4.17
CA ASN A 24 6.53 -14.39 -3.18
C ASN A 24 6.93 -12.98 -2.68
N PHE A 25 5.96 -12.07 -2.62
CA PHE A 25 6.15 -10.68 -2.21
C PHE A 25 6.80 -10.58 -0.83
N TYR A 26 6.39 -11.42 0.13
CA TYR A 26 6.82 -11.34 1.53
C TYR A 26 8.26 -11.77 1.79
N ARG A 27 8.97 -12.26 0.77
CA ARG A 27 10.44 -12.34 0.81
C ARG A 27 11.05 -10.93 0.93
N TYR A 28 10.48 -9.96 0.23
CA TYR A 28 10.99 -8.60 0.08
C TYR A 28 10.15 -7.54 0.79
N GLY A 29 8.87 -7.83 1.02
CA GLY A 29 7.89 -6.87 1.51
C GLY A 29 7.21 -7.26 2.82
N MET A 30 6.65 -6.24 3.47
CA MET A 30 5.79 -6.31 4.64
C MET A 30 4.50 -5.55 4.39
N GLU A 31 3.47 -5.78 5.19
CA GLU A 31 2.19 -5.07 5.05
C GLU A 31 1.46 -4.80 6.38
N THR A 32 0.46 -3.92 6.31
CA THR A 32 -0.61 -3.80 7.31
C THR A 32 -1.74 -4.80 7.04
N PRO A 33 -2.64 -5.09 8.01
CA PRO A 33 -3.86 -5.86 7.74
C PRO A 33 -4.71 -5.21 6.65
N PHE A 34 -5.56 -6.00 5.99
CA PHE A 34 -6.38 -5.56 4.84
C PHE A 34 -7.90 -5.69 5.06
N ALA A 35 -8.33 -6.34 6.15
CA ALA A 35 -9.74 -6.69 6.39
C ALA A 35 -10.41 -5.76 7.41
N PHE A 36 -10.30 -4.44 7.23
CA PHE A 36 -10.93 -3.45 8.12
C PHE A 36 -12.40 -3.26 7.78
N ARG A 37 -13.32 -3.33 8.75
CA ARG A 37 -14.75 -3.08 8.51
C ARG A 37 -15.13 -1.61 8.62
N SER A 38 -14.29 -0.82 9.27
CA SER A 38 -14.50 0.62 9.47
C SER A 38 -13.16 1.38 9.50
N PRO A 39 -13.15 2.71 9.21
CA PRO A 39 -11.93 3.51 9.27
C PRO A 39 -11.24 3.47 10.64
N SER A 40 -11.99 3.37 11.73
CA SER A 40 -11.47 3.31 13.09
C SER A 40 -10.75 2.00 13.44
N GLU A 41 -10.96 0.94 12.66
CA GLU A 41 -10.26 -0.34 12.85
C GLU A 41 -8.90 -0.36 12.14
N MET A 42 -8.59 0.64 11.31
CA MET A 42 -7.34 0.67 10.58
C MET A 42 -6.15 0.83 11.53
N THR A 43 -5.20 -0.10 11.45
CA THR A 43 -3.97 -0.09 12.25
C THR A 43 -2.73 -0.15 11.35
N CYS A 44 -1.57 0.11 11.96
CA CYS A 44 -0.24 -0.06 11.35
C CYS A 44 0.46 -1.36 11.81
N ALA A 45 -0.28 -2.25 12.49
CA ALA A 45 0.23 -3.51 13.01
C ALA A 45 0.82 -4.40 11.91
N PRO A 46 1.81 -5.27 12.21
CA PRO A 46 2.30 -6.23 11.24
C PRO A 46 1.21 -7.22 10.84
N HIS A 47 1.15 -7.56 9.55
CA HIS A 47 0.36 -8.69 9.07
C HIS A 47 1.30 -9.67 8.35
N ARG A 48 1.22 -9.83 7.02
CA ARG A 48 2.11 -10.72 6.27
C ARG A 48 3.51 -10.09 6.08
N GLY A 49 4.54 -10.94 6.03
CA GLY A 49 5.93 -10.53 5.76
C GLY A 49 6.73 -9.95 6.92
N GLY A 50 6.13 -9.82 8.12
CA GLY A 50 6.83 -9.35 9.32
C GLY A 50 7.13 -7.85 9.29
N THR A 51 8.33 -7.48 9.74
CA THR A 51 8.82 -6.08 9.81
C THR A 51 10.22 -5.98 9.18
N GLY A 52 10.75 -4.76 9.01
CA GLY A 52 12.13 -4.52 8.56
C GLY A 52 12.41 -4.90 7.11
N LYS A 53 11.37 -4.85 6.26
CA LYS A 53 11.44 -5.18 4.84
C LYS A 53 11.65 -3.91 4.00
N GLN A 54 12.24 -4.06 2.81
CA GLN A 54 12.50 -2.93 1.91
C GLN A 54 11.22 -2.40 1.25
N LEU A 55 10.22 -3.25 1.08
CA LEU A 55 8.93 -2.89 0.53
C LEU A 55 7.88 -2.88 1.64
N PHE A 56 7.09 -1.82 1.72
CA PHE A 56 6.02 -1.69 2.70
C PHE A 56 4.70 -1.37 2.01
N LEU A 57 3.79 -2.34 2.02
CA LEU A 57 2.43 -2.24 1.52
C LEU A 57 1.48 -1.77 2.63
N LEU A 58 0.99 -0.55 2.48
CA LEU A 58 -0.11 -0.02 3.28
C LEU A 58 -1.44 -0.41 2.64
N ASN A 59 -2.13 -1.37 3.23
CA ASN A 59 -3.51 -1.68 2.86
C ASN A 59 -4.43 -0.59 3.44
N HIS A 60 -5.11 0.15 2.56
CA HIS A 60 -5.84 1.38 2.86
C HIS A 60 -7.24 1.36 2.22
N PHE A 61 -8.04 0.38 2.61
CA PHE A 61 -9.41 0.21 2.12
C PHE A 61 -10.29 -0.48 3.16
N ILE A 62 -11.60 -0.37 2.98
CA ILE A 62 -12.60 -0.99 3.85
C ILE A 62 -13.12 -2.26 3.18
N THR A 63 -13.05 -3.37 3.91
CA THR A 63 -13.64 -4.65 3.53
C THR A 63 -14.84 -4.93 4.42
N ASN A 64 -16.00 -4.36 4.08
CA ASN A 64 -17.27 -4.63 4.75
C ASN A 64 -18.26 -5.20 3.72
N ALA A 65 -18.31 -6.53 3.63
CA ALA A 65 -19.01 -7.28 2.57
C ALA A 65 -18.48 -7.03 1.12
N GLY A 66 -17.44 -6.22 0.96
CA GLY A 66 -16.78 -5.89 -0.30
C GLY A 66 -16.27 -4.45 -0.30
N GLY A 67 -15.69 -4.03 -1.43
CA GLY A 67 -15.27 -2.64 -1.63
C GLY A 67 -16.47 -1.72 -1.86
N SER A 68 -16.52 -0.60 -1.14
CA SER A 68 -17.61 0.38 -1.18
C SER A 68 -17.13 1.74 -1.70
N ARG A 69 -17.86 2.32 -2.66
CA ARG A 69 -17.55 3.65 -3.21
C ARG A 69 -17.74 4.76 -2.17
N LEU A 70 -18.69 4.60 -1.26
CA LEU A 70 -18.94 5.56 -0.17
C LEU A 70 -17.77 5.55 0.82
N ASP A 71 -17.31 4.35 1.20
CA ASP A 71 -16.14 4.21 2.08
C ASP A 71 -14.88 4.74 1.39
N ALA A 72 -14.66 4.39 0.12
CA ALA A 72 -13.55 4.93 -0.67
C ALA A 72 -13.59 6.47 -0.74
N GLY A 73 -14.78 7.08 -0.93
CA GLY A 73 -14.95 8.53 -0.88
C GLY A 73 -14.49 9.18 0.43
N ARG A 74 -14.59 8.44 1.54
CA ARG A 74 -14.12 8.90 2.85
C ARG A 74 -12.64 8.62 3.06
N VAL A 75 -12.19 7.37 2.87
CA VAL A 75 -10.83 6.95 3.23
C VAL A 75 -9.79 7.34 2.18
N ASN A 76 -10.16 7.53 0.92
CA ASN A 76 -9.22 7.98 -0.11
C ASN A 76 -9.07 9.50 -0.15
N ALA A 77 -9.68 10.25 0.77
CA ALA A 77 -9.42 11.68 0.90
C ALA A 77 -7.92 11.91 1.13
N ARG A 78 -7.33 12.87 0.41
CA ARG A 78 -5.87 13.11 0.38
C ARG A 78 -5.27 13.16 1.78
N ASP A 79 -5.83 13.99 2.65
CA ASP A 79 -5.31 14.19 4.00
C ASP A 79 -5.39 12.90 4.84
N TRP A 80 -6.43 12.09 4.65
CA TRP A 80 -6.59 10.83 5.37
C TRP A 80 -5.55 9.78 4.93
N VAL A 81 -5.26 9.71 3.63
CA VAL A 81 -4.17 8.87 3.09
C VAL A 81 -2.81 9.35 3.63
N LEU A 82 -2.55 10.66 3.61
CA LEU A 82 -1.30 11.25 4.08
C LEU A 82 -1.08 11.04 5.59
N GLU A 83 -2.10 11.31 6.40
CA GLU A 83 -2.07 11.15 7.85
C GLU A 83 -1.76 9.70 8.21
N ARG A 84 -2.54 8.75 7.66
CA ARG A 84 -2.35 7.34 7.96
C ARG A 84 -1.00 6.82 7.46
N THR A 85 -0.55 7.26 6.28
CA THR A 85 0.78 6.88 5.76
C THR A 85 1.86 7.34 6.73
N ARG A 86 1.87 8.61 7.14
CA ARG A 86 2.87 9.17 8.05
C ARG A 86 2.84 8.50 9.43
N ALA A 87 1.65 8.21 9.95
CA ALA A 87 1.48 7.49 11.20
C ALA A 87 2.12 6.10 11.13
N CYS A 88 1.83 5.34 10.07
CA CYS A 88 2.41 4.01 9.89
C CYS A 88 3.91 4.04 9.59
N GLU A 89 4.42 5.03 8.85
CA GLU A 89 5.86 5.20 8.65
C GLU A 89 6.59 5.47 9.96
N THR A 90 6.00 6.32 10.82
CA THR A 90 6.55 6.65 12.14
C THR A 90 6.52 5.44 13.06
N GLU A 91 5.38 4.74 13.16
CA GLU A 91 5.23 3.55 14.01
C GLU A 91 6.17 2.41 13.58
N ARG A 92 6.35 2.24 12.26
CA ARG A 92 7.11 1.11 11.70
C ARG A 92 8.56 1.44 11.39
N GLY A 93 8.97 2.69 11.53
CA GLY A 93 10.33 3.15 11.23
C GLY A 93 10.76 2.84 9.80
N SER A 94 9.84 2.86 8.84
CA SER A 94 10.10 2.48 7.45
C SER A 94 9.14 3.20 6.51
N PRO A 95 9.61 3.68 5.33
CA PRO A 95 8.76 4.38 4.39
C PRO A 95 7.75 3.43 3.75
N VAL A 96 6.52 3.90 3.55
CA VAL A 96 5.49 3.18 2.80
C VAL A 96 5.80 3.26 1.31
N THR A 97 5.93 2.11 0.64
CA THR A 97 6.27 2.02 -0.79
C THR A 97 5.05 1.79 -1.68
N PHE A 98 4.01 1.13 -1.15
CA PHE A 98 2.75 0.89 -1.86
C PHE A 98 1.58 1.31 -0.98
N ILE A 99 0.59 1.97 -1.57
CA ILE A 99 -0.70 2.27 -0.93
C ILE A 99 -1.77 1.58 -1.77
N ALA A 100 -2.38 0.53 -1.23
CA ALA A 100 -3.48 -0.17 -1.88
C ALA A 100 -4.81 0.45 -1.44
N VAL A 101 -5.65 0.82 -2.40
CA VAL A 101 -6.97 1.43 -2.18
C VAL A 101 -8.02 0.78 -3.08
N ASP A 102 -9.28 0.83 -2.64
CA ASP A 102 -10.43 0.54 -3.52
C ASP A 102 -10.83 1.77 -4.32
N TYR A 103 -11.27 1.57 -5.56
CA TYR A 103 -11.75 2.62 -6.48
C TYR A 103 -10.80 3.83 -6.56
N THR A 104 -9.60 3.62 -7.10
CA THR A 104 -8.51 4.62 -7.18
C THR A 104 -8.90 6.00 -7.73
N THR A 105 -9.97 6.09 -8.52
CA THR A 105 -10.49 7.35 -9.09
C THR A 105 -11.48 8.10 -8.18
N ILE A 106 -11.74 7.60 -6.97
CA ILE A 106 -12.60 8.22 -5.96
C ILE A 106 -11.73 8.73 -4.81
N GLY A 107 -11.95 9.97 -4.39
CA GLY A 107 -11.06 10.68 -3.45
C GLY A 107 -9.87 11.31 -4.18
N ASP A 108 -8.72 11.36 -3.51
CA ASP A 108 -7.47 11.91 -4.06
C ASP A 108 -6.23 11.13 -3.55
N ALA A 109 -6.27 9.80 -3.69
CA ALA A 109 -5.14 8.94 -3.36
C ALA A 109 -3.90 9.23 -4.23
N LEU A 110 -4.10 9.60 -5.50
CA LEU A 110 -3.01 9.97 -6.41
C LEU A 110 -2.32 11.27 -5.97
N GLY A 111 -3.07 12.30 -5.57
CA GLY A 111 -2.52 13.53 -5.03
C GLY A 111 -1.71 13.29 -3.75
N ALA A 112 -2.19 12.42 -2.86
CA ALA A 112 -1.43 11.99 -1.68
C ALA A 112 -0.11 11.31 -2.06
N VAL A 113 -0.13 10.35 -3.00
CA VAL A 113 1.08 9.66 -3.48
C VAL A 113 2.06 10.64 -4.14
N ASN A 114 1.58 11.57 -4.96
CA ASN A 114 2.43 12.57 -5.60
C ASN A 114 3.13 13.47 -4.58
N GLU A 115 2.43 13.86 -3.51
CA GLU A 115 3.01 14.62 -2.41
C GLU A 115 4.08 13.82 -1.65
N LEU A 116 3.79 12.57 -1.30
CA LEU A 116 4.74 11.68 -0.63
C LEU A 116 6.02 11.50 -1.47
N ASN A 117 5.88 11.28 -2.77
CA ASN A 117 7.01 11.12 -3.68
C ASN A 117 7.81 12.41 -3.85
N SER A 118 7.15 13.56 -4.00
CA SER A 118 7.83 14.85 -4.18
C SER A 118 8.70 15.22 -2.97
N ARG A 119 8.23 14.91 -1.75
CA ARG A 119 9.01 15.13 -0.52
C ARG A 119 10.26 14.26 -0.45
N ARG A 120 10.17 13.00 -0.88
CA ARG A 120 11.30 12.06 -0.85
C ARG A 120 12.40 12.48 -1.83
N THR A 121 12.03 12.97 -3.02
CA THR A 121 13.00 13.46 -4.02
C THR A 121 13.66 14.79 -3.66
N GLN A 122 13.13 15.53 -2.67
CA GLN A 122 13.71 16.80 -2.20
C GLN A 122 14.63 16.62 -0.99
N GLY A 123 14.60 15.45 -0.36
CA GLY A 123 15.43 15.11 0.82
C GLY A 123 16.72 14.34 0.49
N ASP A 124 16.95 14.04 -0.79
CA ASP A 124 18.19 13.48 -1.36
C ASP A 124 19.06 14.62 -1.95
#